data_AF-A0A7X8V8M5-F1
#
_entry.id   AF-A0A7X8V8M5-F1
#
_cell.length_a   1.000
_cell.length_b   1.000
_cell.length_c   1.000
_cell.angle_alpha   90.00
_cell.angle_beta   90.00
_cell.angle_gamma   90.00
#
_symmetry.space_group_name_H-M   'P 1'
#
loop_
_entity.id
_entity.type
_entity.pdbx_description
1 polymer ?
#
loop_
_entity_poly.entity_id
_entity_poly.type
_entity_poly.pdbx_seq_one_letter_code
_entity_poly.pdbx_strand_id
1 'polypeptide(L)'
;MYLVLKSKADFCILDEPFLNIAPKYVESMRALIQEEKKHKGIIVSDHLYDAILELSDDLFLLRDGYTFPIKSKEDLVKHGYIA
;
A
#
# COMPACT_ATOMS: atom_id res chain seq x y z
N MET A 1 13.75 0.46 3.55
CA MET A 1 12.72 1.18 2.78
C MET A 1 13.24 2.40 2.01
N TYR A 2 13.74 3.47 2.64
CA TYR A 2 14.14 4.71 1.94
C TYR A 2 15.07 4.49 0.74
N LEU A 3 16.12 3.65 0.91
CA LEU A 3 17.06 3.32 -0.16
C LEU A 3 16.38 2.62 -1.35
N VAL A 4 15.42 1.72 -1.08
CA VAL A 4 14.67 1.01 -2.12
C VAL A 4 13.77 1.99 -2.86
N LEU A 5 13.03 2.81 -2.13
CA LEU A 5 12.16 3.85 -2.70
C LEU A 5 12.94 4.83 -3.57
N LYS A 6 14.10 5.33 -3.12
CA LYS A 6 14.92 6.31 -3.88
C LYS A 6 15.90 5.67 -4.87
N SER A 7 15.95 4.34 -4.96
CA SER A 7 16.81 3.66 -5.94
C SER A 7 16.39 3.99 -7.37
N LYS A 8 17.33 3.96 -8.33
CA LYS A 8 16.99 4.10 -9.76
C LYS A 8 16.47 2.76 -10.28
N ALA A 9 15.16 2.57 -10.16
CA ALA A 9 14.44 1.42 -10.68
C ALA A 9 13.05 1.87 -11.17
N ASP A 10 12.57 1.26 -12.26
CA ASP A 10 11.25 1.57 -12.83
C ASP A 10 10.11 1.05 -11.95
N PHE A 11 10.40 0.00 -11.15
CA PHE A 11 9.48 -0.59 -10.19
C PHE A 11 10.20 -0.91 -8.88
N CYS A 12 9.49 -0.80 -7.76
CA CYS A 12 9.91 -1.37 -6.48
C CYS A 12 8.77 -2.12 -5.78
N ILE A 13 9.16 -3.07 -4.93
CA ILE A 13 8.24 -3.87 -4.11
C ILE A 13 8.51 -3.53 -2.64
N LEU A 14 7.45 -3.20 -1.91
CA LEU A 14 7.47 -2.94 -0.47
C LEU A 14 6.57 -3.96 0.21
N ASP A 15 7.20 -4.89 0.94
CA ASP A 15 6.48 -5.91 1.70
C ASP A 15 6.34 -5.48 3.16
N GLU A 16 5.09 -5.33 3.61
CA GLU A 16 4.68 -4.87 4.94
C GLU A 16 5.48 -3.65 5.47
N PRO A 17 5.56 -2.53 4.70
CA PRO A 17 6.44 -1.42 5.06
C PRO A 17 6.04 -0.73 6.36
N PHE A 18 4.79 -0.81 6.82
CA PHE A 18 4.31 -0.12 8.03
C PHE A 18 4.38 -0.98 9.29
N LEU A 19 4.74 -2.26 9.16
CA LEU A 19 4.84 -3.17 10.30
C LEU A 19 5.84 -2.67 11.35
N ASN A 20 5.43 -2.65 12.62
CA ASN A 20 6.24 -2.20 13.78
C ASN A 20 6.73 -0.75 13.73
N ILE A 21 6.16 0.09 12.87
CA ILE A 21 6.51 1.50 12.78
C ILE A 21 5.59 2.32 13.68
N ALA A 22 6.18 3.21 14.48
CA ALA A 22 5.40 4.09 15.33
C ALA A 22 4.46 4.97 14.47
N PRO A 23 3.20 5.22 14.90
CA PRO A 23 2.21 5.95 14.10
C PRO A 23 2.71 7.28 13.53
N LYS A 24 3.53 8.00 14.30
CA LYS A 24 4.17 9.27 13.87
C LYS A 24 4.98 9.14 12.58
N TYR A 25 5.63 8.01 12.34
CA TYR A 25 6.49 7.80 11.18
C TYR A 25 5.73 7.23 9.98
N VAL A 26 4.57 6.60 10.18
CA VAL A 26 3.73 6.10 9.09
C VAL A 26 3.38 7.24 8.13
N GLU A 27 2.98 8.40 8.65
CA GLU A 27 2.68 9.58 7.83
C GLU A 27 3.86 10.08 6.99
N SER A 28 5.07 10.04 7.56
CA SER A 28 6.28 10.44 6.82
C SER A 28 6.57 9.46 5.68
N MET A 29 6.30 8.17 5.89
CA MET A 29 6.49 7.15 4.86
C MET A 29 5.43 7.21 3.77
N ARG A 30 4.17 7.48 4.13
CA ARG A 30 3.10 7.72 3.16
C ARG A 30 3.46 8.87 2.23
N ALA A 31 3.94 9.98 2.79
CA ALA A 31 4.38 11.14 1.99
C ALA A 31 5.51 10.77 1.02
N LEU A 32 6.49 9.98 1.48
CA LEU A 32 7.60 9.52 0.65
C LEU A 32 7.12 8.60 -0.51
N ILE A 33 6.19 7.69 -0.23
CA ILE A 33 5.60 6.80 -1.24
C ILE A 33 4.79 7.61 -2.26
N GLN A 34 3.98 8.58 -1.81
CA GLN A 34 3.21 9.49 -2.68
C GLN A 34 4.09 10.37 -3.57
N GLU A 35 5.26 10.77 -3.10
CA GLU A 35 6.24 11.50 -3.91
C GLU A 35 6.84 10.58 -4.98
N GLU A 36 7.32 9.40 -4.60
CA GLU A 36 8.04 8.50 -5.50
C GLU A 36 7.13 7.82 -6.54
N LYS A 37 5.85 7.53 -6.24
CA LYS A 37 4.93 6.90 -7.21
C LYS A 37 4.71 7.73 -8.48
N LYS A 38 5.00 9.04 -8.44
CA LYS A 38 4.95 9.92 -9.62
C LYS A 38 6.05 9.62 -10.64
N HIS A 39 7.07 8.88 -10.22
CA HIS A 39 8.28 8.64 -11.00
C HIS A 39 8.55 7.16 -11.29
N LYS A 40 7.88 6.23 -10.60
CA LYS A 40 8.03 4.78 -10.78
C LYS A 40 6.80 4.01 -10.30
N GLY A 41 6.67 2.76 -10.74
CA GLY A 41 5.67 1.86 -10.19
C GLY A 41 6.07 1.35 -8.80
N ILE A 42 5.09 1.26 -7.90
CA ILE A 42 5.31 0.77 -6.54
C ILE A 42 4.26 -0.30 -6.27
N ILE A 43 4.71 -1.52 -5.98
CA ILE A 43 3.86 -2.61 -5.50
C ILE A 43 4.04 -2.66 -3.98
N VAL A 44 2.94 -2.52 -3.24
CA VAL A 44 2.97 -2.52 -1.77
C VAL A 44 1.93 -3.49 -1.22
N SER A 45 2.34 -4.32 -0.27
CA SER A 45 1.49 -5.17 0.56
C SER A 45 1.57 -4.69 2.01
N ASP A 46 0.43 -4.53 2.69
CA ASP A 46 0.40 -4.24 4.12
C ASP A 46 -0.97 -4.60 4.71
N HIS A 47 -1.06 -4.67 6.03
CA HIS A 47 -2.30 -4.88 6.77
C HIS A 47 -2.99 -3.57 7.16
N LEU A 48 -2.27 -2.45 7.16
CA LEU A 48 -2.82 -1.12 7.43
C LEU A 48 -3.64 -0.61 6.23
N TYR A 49 -4.85 -1.13 6.11
CA TYR A 49 -5.70 -0.93 4.93
C TYR A 49 -6.03 0.54 4.65
N ASP A 50 -6.21 1.38 5.68
CA ASP A 50 -6.48 2.81 5.49
C ASP A 50 -5.30 3.51 4.79
N ALA A 51 -4.06 3.11 5.10
CA ALA A 51 -2.88 3.66 4.42
C ALA A 51 -2.79 3.17 2.97
N ILE A 52 -2.99 1.88 2.74
CA ILE A 52 -2.93 1.31 1.40
C ILE A 52 -4.04 1.86 0.51
N LEU A 53 -5.26 2.03 1.03
CA LEU A 53 -6.40 2.58 0.30
C LEU A 53 -6.13 3.98 -0.23
N GLU A 54 -5.45 4.83 0.55
CA GLU A 54 -5.10 6.20 0.13
C GLU A 54 -3.86 6.27 -0.77
N LEU A 55 -2.92 5.34 -0.64
CA LEU A 55 -1.67 5.34 -1.42
C LEU A 55 -1.85 4.76 -2.82
N SER A 56 -2.74 3.80 -2.97
CA SER A 56 -2.83 2.96 -4.17
C SER A 56 -3.56 3.66 -5.31
N ASP A 57 -3.01 3.55 -6.52
CA ASP A 57 -3.76 3.87 -7.75
C ASP A 57 -4.70 2.72 -8.12
N ASP A 58 -4.21 1.49 -7.98
CA ASP A 58 -4.97 0.24 -8.13
C ASP A 58 -4.83 -0.58 -6.85
N LEU A 59 -5.94 -1.04 -6.28
CA LEU A 59 -5.96 -1.83 -5.05
C LEU A 59 -6.58 -3.22 -5.29
N PHE A 60 -5.92 -4.24 -4.74
CA PHE A 60 -6.39 -5.61 -4.76
C PHE A 60 -6.43 -6.19 -3.35
N LEU A 61 -7.51 -6.89 -3.04
CA LEU A 61 -7.63 -7.73 -1.85
C LEU A 61 -7.26 -9.15 -2.22
N LEU A 62 -6.23 -9.70 -1.56
CA LEU A 62 -5.92 -11.12 -1.62
C LEU A 62 -6.68 -11.86 -0.51
N ARG A 63 -7.61 -12.74 -0.89
CA ARG A 63 -8.39 -13.55 0.05
C ARG A 63 -8.63 -14.94 -0.52
N ASP A 64 -8.38 -15.96 0.30
CA ASP A 64 -8.61 -17.37 -0.05
C ASP A 64 -7.92 -17.80 -1.36
N GLY A 65 -6.76 -17.23 -1.66
CA GLY A 65 -5.99 -17.49 -2.90
C GLY A 65 -6.49 -16.73 -4.13
N TYR A 66 -7.52 -15.89 -4.00
CA TYR A 66 -8.07 -15.07 -5.08
C TYR A 66 -7.78 -13.59 -4.86
N THR A 67 -7.61 -12.85 -5.96
CA THR A 67 -7.45 -11.40 -5.94
C THR A 67 -8.72 -10.72 -6.40
N PHE A 68 -9.25 -9.82 -5.58
CA PHE A 68 -10.44 -9.03 -5.86
C PHE A 68 -10.05 -7.56 -6.04
N PRO A 69 -10.41 -6.90 -7.16
CA PRO A 69 -10.17 -5.47 -7.30
C PRO A 69 -11.04 -4.69 -6.31
N ILE A 70 -10.46 -3.72 -5.62
CA ILE A 70 -11.12 -2.88 -4.63
C ILE A 70 -11.13 -1.45 -5.15
N LYS A 71 -12.33 -0.85 -5.25
CA LYS A 71 -12.50 0.55 -5.67
C LYS A 71 -12.88 1.45 -4.53
N SER A 72 -13.47 0.90 -3.47
CA SER A 72 -13.88 1.68 -2.31
C SER A 72 -13.87 0.86 -1.03
N LYS A 73 -14.04 1.54 0.11
CA LYS A 73 -14.12 0.90 1.42
C LYS A 73 -15.30 -0.08 1.51
N GLU A 74 -16.39 0.20 0.79
CA GLU A 74 -17.56 -0.68 0.71
C GLU A 74 -17.23 -2.03 0.06
N ASP A 75 -16.30 -2.08 -0.90
CA ASP A 75 -15.85 -3.35 -1.48
C ASP A 75 -15.12 -4.21 -0.44
N LEU A 76 -14.35 -3.59 0.46
CA LEU A 76 -13.70 -4.31 1.56
C LEU A 76 -14.72 -4.91 2.53
N VAL A 77 -15.81 -4.18 2.83
CA VAL A 77 -16.93 -4.69 3.65
C VAL A 77 -17.64 -5.83 2.93
N LYS A 78 -17.94 -5.66 1.63
CA LYS A 78 -18.59 -6.67 0.80
C LYS A 78 -17.78 -7.97 0.73
N HIS A 79 -16.46 -7.85 0.63
CA HIS A 79 -15.54 -8.98 0.66
C HIS A 79 -15.22 -9.45 2.08
N GLY A 80 -15.88 -8.93 3.12
CA GLY A 80 -15.77 -9.38 4.51
C GLY A 80 -14.38 -9.21 5.10
N TYR A 81 -13.59 -8.26 4.61
CA TYR A 81 -12.26 -7.92 5.12
C TYR A 81 -12.34 -7.01 6.35
N ILE A 82 -13.32 -6.10 6.37
CA ILE A 82 -13.65 -5.22 7.49
C ILE A 82 -15.16 -5.30 7.79
N ALA A 83 -15.53 -4.94 9.02
CA ALA A 83 -16.91 -4.95 9.53
C ALA A 83 -17.61 -3.60 9.35
#